data_AF-A0A660U9X0-F1
#
_entry.id   AF-A0A660U9X0-F1
#
_cell.length_a   1.000
_cell.length_b   1.000
_cell.length_c   1.000
_cell.angle_alpha   90.00
_cell.angle_beta   90.00
_cell.angle_gamma   90.00
#
_symmetry.space_group_name_H-M   'P 1'
#
loop_
_entity.id
_entity.type
_entity.pdbx_description
1 polymer ?
#
loop_
_entity_poly.entity_id
_entity_poly.type
_entity_poly.pdbx_seq_one_letter_code
_entity_poly.pdbx_strand_id
1 'polypeptide(L)'
;MTSLLLLCLALPGAVLEVEVHPQETYRGGQIVYTVRLLYQIYPLNPPRFNLPDFNGFKAYYEEPRSGFETRGGRELRFDGVRVILIPEISGELVIPPPEAIVDGERLVGREVRIVSREPPPSISVGRWVVSAGISTEKLPLRSPARLEVRVVGYGDPDSPPGPILNPPPGLSLSRAEVKSKCIFDERGLRSEVTYVYELRGERPGLYEIPPIRVRFFDPEEGEIEEERSEPIRLEVIPAPSPPFPEIKRRVDLGDHPKPLPLRGWFIAVQSLPLLFLIASSLLRRSNRIRMGIATRRLSAELSSAGGDPDAVLKALYGFIGRLTGRTPSSPEEAETVLGGAVLSPEAIEGLVEAIRRAEEARFSPSRSIDPSIIFDRLKHLRLTGRRRELGAALMFAVLSGGMGPERLFEEGNRLYDMGDYWGAMARYEALLREIDHPALRFNLALVYLRLGDPGRAIFHLERARMMAPGDEGIERALEYVRSAWGLEGRRSRRGWIWSAVITCYWLSCAALGVWIWFGRREWLWIGAALGLLCLGIGLSALLGPGEAVVIERTALKALPLESSPMLVPLKPGQVIEVEDERNGWVKASIGSVEGWVRCEAVEFLSGRGRGEGEASPPPR
;
A
#
# COMPACT_ATOMS: atom_id res chain seq x y z
N MET A 1 -98.91 -5.23 13.39
CA MET A 1 -97.86 -5.36 14.42
C MET A 1 -98.06 -6.69 15.08
N THR A 2 -97.34 -7.71 14.60
CA THR A 2 -97.45 -9.07 15.13
C THR A 2 -96.08 -9.71 15.00
N SER A 3 -95.59 -10.14 16.15
CA SER A 3 -94.30 -10.75 16.45
C SER A 3 -93.73 -11.62 15.33
N LEU A 4 -92.59 -11.18 14.77
CA LEU A 4 -91.62 -12.09 14.19
C LEU A 4 -90.97 -12.87 15.35
N LEU A 5 -91.45 -14.09 15.57
CA LEU A 5 -90.63 -15.13 16.19
C LEU A 5 -89.40 -15.34 15.28
N LEU A 6 -88.25 -14.77 15.64
CA LEU A 6 -86.97 -15.29 15.21
C LEU A 6 -86.73 -16.57 16.01
N LEU A 7 -87.23 -17.68 15.45
CA LEU A 7 -86.85 -19.02 15.81
C LEU A 7 -85.32 -19.10 15.70
N CYS A 8 -84.60 -19.17 16.82
CA CYS A 8 -83.21 -19.59 16.85
C CYS A 8 -83.17 -21.03 16.33
N LEU A 9 -82.97 -21.19 15.02
CA LEU A 9 -82.56 -22.46 14.44
C LEU A 9 -81.10 -22.65 14.85
N ALA A 10 -80.88 -23.30 16.00
CA ALA A 10 -79.63 -24.00 16.28
C ALA A 10 -79.31 -24.84 15.04
N LEU A 11 -78.18 -24.58 14.37
CA LEU A 11 -77.79 -25.29 13.14
C LEU A 11 -77.71 -26.80 13.42
N PRO A 12 -78.72 -27.61 13.01
CA PRO A 12 -78.70 -29.03 13.29
C PRO A 12 -77.63 -29.67 12.40
N GLY A 13 -76.55 -30.17 13.01
CA GLY A 13 -75.49 -30.90 12.29
C GLY A 13 -74.20 -30.12 12.02
N ALA A 14 -73.92 -29.02 12.74
CA ALA A 14 -72.58 -28.44 12.77
C ALA A 14 -71.66 -29.22 13.73
N VAL A 15 -70.46 -29.62 13.30
CA VAL A 15 -69.50 -30.41 14.10
C VAL A 15 -68.14 -29.72 14.09
N LEU A 16 -67.56 -29.52 15.27
CA LEU A 16 -66.19 -29.03 15.43
C LEU A 16 -65.23 -30.21 15.60
N GLU A 17 -64.41 -30.46 14.57
CA GLU A 17 -63.40 -31.51 14.55
C GLU A 17 -62.03 -30.93 14.87
N VAL A 18 -61.25 -31.70 15.64
CA VAL A 18 -59.87 -31.37 16.01
C VAL A 18 -58.99 -32.54 15.64
N GLU A 19 -58.04 -32.30 14.76
CA GLU A 19 -57.08 -33.27 14.28
C GLU A 19 -55.67 -32.81 14.59
N VAL A 20 -54.83 -33.75 15.03
CA VAL A 20 -53.43 -33.47 15.32
C VAL A 20 -52.57 -34.61 14.77
N HIS A 21 -51.54 -34.24 14.03
CA HIS A 21 -50.60 -35.19 13.46
C HIS A 21 -49.18 -34.59 13.41
N PRO A 22 -48.14 -35.33 13.87
CA PRO A 22 -48.22 -36.58 14.62
C PRO A 22 -48.65 -36.33 16.09
N GLN A 23 -49.07 -37.38 16.80
CA GLN A 23 -49.40 -37.29 18.25
C GLN A 23 -48.18 -37.49 19.15
N GLU A 24 -47.09 -38.01 18.60
CA GLU A 24 -45.79 -38.12 19.27
C GLU A 24 -44.73 -37.46 18.40
N THR A 25 -43.83 -36.71 19.02
CA THR A 25 -42.70 -36.05 18.35
C THR A 25 -41.57 -35.80 19.35
N TYR A 26 -40.57 -35.02 18.96
CA TYR A 26 -39.50 -34.53 19.82
C TYR A 26 -39.64 -33.03 20.05
N ARG A 27 -39.03 -32.51 21.12
CA ARG A 27 -38.85 -31.06 21.30
C ARG A 27 -38.19 -30.47 20.06
N GLY A 28 -38.77 -29.42 19.48
CA GLY A 28 -38.33 -28.82 18.21
C GLY A 28 -38.89 -29.49 16.94
N GLY A 29 -39.61 -30.61 17.05
CA GLY A 29 -40.33 -31.24 15.95
C GLY A 29 -41.65 -30.56 15.64
N GLN A 30 -42.13 -30.67 14.40
CA GLN A 30 -43.40 -30.06 13.99
C GLN A 30 -44.60 -30.97 14.25
N ILE A 31 -45.70 -30.33 14.61
CA ILE A 31 -47.03 -30.94 14.74
C ILE A 31 -48.03 -30.06 14.01
N VAL A 32 -48.90 -30.68 13.22
CA VAL A 32 -50.00 -30.00 12.55
C VAL A 32 -51.25 -30.11 13.42
N TYR A 33 -51.71 -28.98 13.95
CA TYR A 33 -52.95 -28.85 14.72
C TYR A 33 -54.04 -28.23 13.83
N THR A 34 -55.07 -28.99 13.52
CA THR A 34 -56.13 -28.58 12.59
C THR A 34 -57.48 -28.57 13.31
N VAL A 35 -58.18 -27.44 13.26
CA VAL A 35 -59.54 -27.29 13.77
C VAL A 35 -60.46 -27.02 12.58
N ARG A 36 -61.48 -27.86 12.38
CA ARG A 36 -62.44 -27.74 11.28
C ARG A 36 -63.85 -27.72 11.82
N LEU A 37 -64.62 -26.72 11.42
CA LEU A 37 -66.05 -26.68 11.62
C LEU A 37 -66.72 -27.14 10.34
N LEU A 38 -67.45 -28.26 10.39
CA LEU A 38 -68.24 -28.78 9.27
C LEU A 38 -69.72 -28.47 9.48
N TYR A 39 -70.42 -28.03 8.44
CA TYR A 39 -71.85 -27.74 8.48
C TYR A 39 -72.54 -27.94 7.12
N GLN A 40 -73.84 -28.26 7.13
CA GLN A 40 -74.67 -28.41 5.92
C GLN A 40 -75.37 -27.11 5.52
N ILE A 41 -75.73 -26.29 6.51
CA ILE A 41 -76.48 -25.04 6.31
C ILE A 41 -75.52 -23.89 6.57
N TYR A 42 -75.48 -22.94 5.63
CA TYR A 42 -74.64 -21.76 5.73
C TYR A 42 -75.00 -20.93 6.97
N PRO A 43 -74.02 -20.63 7.84
CA PRO A 43 -74.24 -19.71 8.93
C PRO A 43 -74.46 -18.29 8.40
N LEU A 44 -75.23 -17.49 9.14
CA LEU A 44 -75.49 -16.10 8.80
C LEU A 44 -74.22 -15.25 8.92
N ASN A 45 -73.31 -15.63 9.82
CA ASN A 45 -72.02 -14.97 10.01
C ASN A 45 -70.86 -15.96 9.86
N PRO A 46 -69.66 -15.50 9.44
CA PRO A 46 -68.48 -16.35 9.44
C PRO A 46 -68.19 -16.92 10.84
N PRO A 47 -67.85 -18.20 10.96
CA PRO A 47 -67.54 -18.82 12.25
C PRO A 47 -66.31 -18.16 12.87
N ARG A 48 -66.37 -17.92 14.18
CA ARG A 48 -65.24 -17.38 14.94
C ARG A 48 -64.56 -18.50 15.73
N PHE A 49 -63.31 -18.80 15.42
CA PHE A 49 -62.50 -19.77 16.14
C PHE A 49 -61.79 -19.09 17.32
N ASN A 50 -62.02 -19.61 18.53
CA ASN A 50 -61.27 -19.27 19.72
C ASN A 50 -60.31 -20.45 19.98
N LEU A 51 -59.07 -20.29 19.53
CA LEU A 51 -58.03 -21.28 19.74
C LEU A 51 -57.52 -21.21 21.19
N PRO A 52 -57.12 -22.36 21.78
CA PRO A 52 -56.58 -22.39 23.14
C PRO A 52 -55.18 -21.76 23.21
N ASP A 53 -54.72 -21.49 24.43
CA ASP A 53 -53.32 -21.16 24.66
C ASP A 53 -52.45 -22.40 24.43
N PHE A 54 -51.50 -22.29 23.50
CA PHE A 54 -50.57 -23.37 23.17
C PHE A 54 -49.36 -23.39 24.13
N ASN A 55 -49.61 -23.41 25.44
CA ASN A 55 -48.55 -23.39 26.45
C ASN A 55 -47.56 -24.55 26.25
N GLY A 56 -46.26 -24.23 26.20
CA GLY A 56 -45.21 -25.21 25.92
C GLY A 56 -44.98 -25.48 24.43
N PHE A 57 -45.64 -24.75 23.54
CA PHE A 57 -45.40 -24.79 22.10
C PHE A 57 -45.16 -23.39 21.55
N LYS A 58 -44.35 -23.35 20.50
CA LYS A 58 -44.33 -22.26 19.56
C LYS A 58 -45.37 -22.50 18.47
N ALA A 59 -46.22 -21.51 18.21
CA ALA A 59 -47.35 -21.65 17.29
C ALA A 59 -47.19 -20.76 16.05
N TYR A 60 -47.39 -21.35 14.87
CA TYR A 60 -47.40 -20.67 13.57
C TYR A 60 -48.78 -20.83 12.94
N TYR A 61 -49.48 -19.73 12.74
CA TYR A 61 -50.85 -19.71 12.25
C TYR A 61 -50.87 -19.62 10.72
N GLU A 62 -51.59 -20.53 10.10
CA GLU A 62 -51.95 -20.41 8.69
C GLU A 62 -53.24 -19.62 8.52
N GLU A 63 -53.40 -18.97 7.37
CA GLU A 63 -54.67 -18.35 7.00
C GLU A 63 -55.81 -19.38 7.03
N PRO A 64 -56.98 -19.01 7.58
CA PRO A 64 -58.15 -19.89 7.61
C PRO A 64 -58.53 -20.36 6.20
N ARG A 65 -58.87 -21.65 6.08
CA ARG A 65 -59.29 -22.26 4.82
C ARG A 65 -60.75 -22.68 4.90
N SER A 66 -61.46 -22.47 3.81
CA SER A 66 -62.84 -22.93 3.65
C SER A 66 -62.94 -23.80 2.40
N GLY A 67 -63.81 -24.79 2.43
CA GLY A 67 -64.00 -25.68 1.28
C GLY A 67 -65.22 -26.58 1.45
N PHE A 68 -65.32 -27.57 0.57
CA PHE A 68 -66.37 -28.58 0.61
C PHE A 68 -65.74 -29.97 0.71
N GLU A 69 -66.40 -30.85 1.44
CA GLU A 69 -66.02 -32.26 1.57
C GLU A 69 -67.28 -33.13 1.50
N THR A 70 -67.19 -34.27 0.80
CA THR A 70 -68.31 -35.22 0.75
C THR A 70 -68.14 -36.29 1.81
N ARG A 71 -69.05 -36.38 2.77
CA ARG A 71 -69.05 -37.40 3.83
C ARG A 71 -70.38 -38.15 3.85
N GLY A 72 -70.33 -39.48 3.69
CA GLY A 72 -71.53 -40.32 3.67
C GLY A 72 -72.53 -39.97 2.55
N GLY A 73 -72.04 -39.49 1.40
CA GLY A 73 -72.88 -39.09 0.26
C GLY A 73 -73.54 -37.71 0.38
N ARG A 74 -73.18 -36.92 1.40
CA ARG A 74 -73.63 -35.53 1.58
C ARG A 74 -72.44 -34.57 1.46
N GLU A 75 -72.64 -33.47 0.75
CA GLU A 75 -71.65 -32.38 0.65
C GLU A 75 -71.76 -31.50 1.91
N LEU A 76 -70.65 -31.40 2.64
CA LEU A 76 -70.49 -30.56 3.82
C LEU A 76 -69.57 -29.41 3.46
N ARG A 77 -69.92 -28.19 3.85
CA ARG A 77 -68.96 -27.09 3.84
C ARG A 77 -68.13 -27.16 5.11
N PHE A 78 -66.86 -26.79 5.03
CA PHE A 78 -66.03 -26.60 6.20
C PHE A 78 -65.36 -25.23 6.18
N ASP A 79 -65.17 -24.68 7.37
CA ASP A 79 -64.20 -23.62 7.67
C ASP A 79 -63.20 -24.20 8.67
N GLY A 80 -61.92 -23.88 8.53
CA GLY A 80 -60.92 -24.42 9.44
C GLY A 80 -59.69 -23.54 9.57
N VAL A 81 -59.02 -23.71 10.71
CA VAL A 81 -57.75 -23.09 11.02
C VAL A 81 -56.73 -24.18 11.24
N ARG A 82 -55.57 -24.03 10.61
CA ARG A 82 -54.43 -24.93 10.79
C ARG A 82 -53.31 -24.16 11.46
N VAL A 83 -52.74 -24.74 12.49
CA VAL A 83 -51.65 -24.17 13.30
C VAL A 83 -50.53 -25.19 13.35
N ILE A 84 -49.32 -24.75 13.04
CA ILE A 84 -48.13 -25.58 13.21
C ILE A 84 -47.58 -25.32 14.60
N LEU A 85 -47.50 -26.36 15.41
CA LEU A 85 -47.03 -26.32 16.78
C LEU A 85 -45.67 -27.00 16.86
N ILE A 86 -44.73 -26.35 17.53
CA ILE A 86 -43.39 -26.88 17.80
C ILE A 86 -43.21 -26.96 19.32
N PRO A 87 -43.09 -28.15 19.92
CA PRO A 87 -42.90 -28.28 21.36
C PRO A 87 -41.59 -27.63 21.82
N GLU A 88 -41.67 -26.80 22.84
CA GLU A 88 -40.51 -26.13 23.48
C GLU A 88 -40.00 -26.90 24.70
N ILE A 89 -40.77 -27.87 25.19
CA ILE A 89 -40.41 -28.75 26.30
C ILE A 89 -40.72 -30.20 25.95
N SER A 90 -40.08 -31.12 26.67
CA SER A 90 -40.33 -32.57 26.58
C SER A 90 -41.24 -33.03 27.72
N GLY A 91 -42.02 -34.07 27.48
CA GLY A 91 -43.06 -34.61 28.37
C GLY A 91 -44.40 -34.76 27.66
N GLU A 92 -45.43 -35.09 28.43
CA GLU A 92 -46.82 -35.05 27.97
C GLU A 92 -47.32 -33.60 27.98
N LEU A 93 -47.71 -33.11 26.81
CA LEU A 93 -48.28 -31.79 26.61
C LEU A 93 -49.77 -31.91 26.32
N VAL A 94 -50.56 -31.05 26.96
CA VAL A 94 -52.02 -31.04 26.82
C VAL A 94 -52.44 -29.75 26.14
N ILE A 95 -53.14 -29.88 25.01
CA ILE A 95 -53.77 -28.78 24.30
C ILE A 95 -55.23 -28.74 24.72
N PRO A 96 -55.69 -27.67 25.41
CA PRO A 96 -57.08 -27.53 25.81
C PRO A 96 -58.06 -27.59 24.63
N PRO A 97 -59.33 -27.96 24.85
CA PRO A 97 -60.34 -27.96 23.80
C PRO A 97 -60.47 -26.58 23.11
N PRO A 98 -60.44 -26.50 21.77
CA PRO A 98 -60.73 -25.27 21.05
C PRO A 98 -62.24 -25.00 21.04
N GLU A 99 -62.61 -23.77 20.71
CA GLU A 99 -64.02 -23.38 20.60
C GLU A 99 -64.31 -22.69 19.29
N ALA A 100 -65.53 -22.86 18.79
CA ALA A 100 -66.05 -22.11 17.66
C ALA A 100 -67.41 -21.50 18.02
N ILE A 101 -67.59 -20.22 17.70
CA ILE A 101 -68.85 -19.51 17.87
C ILE A 101 -69.48 -19.30 16.48
N VAL A 102 -70.70 -19.79 16.31
CA VAL A 102 -71.43 -19.78 15.03
C VAL A 102 -72.87 -19.37 15.31
N ASP A 103 -73.28 -18.21 14.79
CA ASP A 103 -74.64 -17.67 14.97
C ASP A 103 -75.15 -17.66 16.43
N GLY A 104 -74.23 -17.46 17.39
CA GLY A 104 -74.52 -17.42 18.83
C GLY A 104 -74.39 -18.76 19.56
N GLU A 105 -74.26 -19.88 18.84
CA GLU A 105 -74.00 -21.20 19.41
C GLU A 105 -72.49 -21.41 19.63
N ARG A 106 -72.14 -22.00 20.78
CA ARG A 106 -70.76 -22.33 21.16
C ARG A 106 -70.54 -23.83 20.98
N LEU A 107 -69.64 -24.19 20.08
CA LEU A 107 -69.18 -25.55 19.86
C LEU A 107 -67.80 -25.72 20.50
N VAL A 108 -67.62 -26.82 21.24
CA VAL A 108 -66.36 -27.13 21.94
C VAL A 108 -65.77 -28.38 21.31
N GLY A 109 -64.49 -28.32 20.98
CA GLY A 109 -63.72 -29.43 20.43
C GLY A 109 -63.31 -30.42 21.52
N ARG A 110 -62.36 -31.29 21.18
CA ARG A 110 -61.74 -32.21 22.15
C ARG A 110 -60.39 -31.68 22.62
N GLU A 111 -60.02 -32.03 23.85
CA GLU A 111 -58.65 -31.93 24.35
C GLU A 111 -57.76 -32.87 23.53
N VAL A 112 -56.52 -32.46 23.28
CA VAL A 112 -55.51 -33.30 22.63
C VAL A 112 -54.28 -33.44 23.50
N ARG A 113 -53.77 -34.65 23.62
CA ARG A 113 -52.51 -34.94 24.32
C ARG A 113 -51.43 -35.30 23.31
N ILE A 114 -50.25 -34.74 23.52
CA ILE A 114 -49.09 -34.89 22.66
C ILE A 114 -47.91 -35.35 23.51
N VAL A 115 -47.16 -36.34 23.04
CA VAL A 115 -45.92 -36.76 23.67
C VAL A 115 -44.75 -36.08 22.96
N SER A 116 -44.00 -35.23 23.68
CA SER A 116 -42.77 -34.61 23.21
C SER A 116 -41.56 -35.29 23.87
N ARG A 117 -40.72 -35.97 23.10
CA ARG A 117 -39.50 -36.63 23.59
C ARG A 117 -38.32 -35.66 23.57
N GLU A 118 -37.27 -35.96 24.33
CA GLU A 118 -36.04 -35.16 24.35
C GLU A 118 -35.14 -35.60 23.16
N PRO A 119 -34.76 -34.69 22.25
CA PRO A 119 -33.84 -35.01 21.16
C PRO A 119 -32.39 -35.08 21.68
N PRO A 120 -31.44 -35.60 20.88
CA PRO A 120 -30.01 -35.45 21.18
C PRO A 120 -29.62 -33.97 21.40
N PRO A 121 -28.62 -33.69 22.25
CA PRO A 121 -28.25 -32.31 22.55
C PRO A 121 -27.62 -31.61 21.34
N SER A 122 -27.89 -30.31 21.22
CA SER A 122 -27.25 -29.41 20.24
C SER A 122 -27.43 -29.80 18.77
N ILE A 123 -28.54 -30.46 18.42
CA ILE A 123 -28.88 -30.80 17.03
C ILE A 123 -30.24 -30.21 16.65
N SER A 124 -30.35 -29.75 15.42
CA SER A 124 -31.63 -29.32 14.84
C SER A 124 -32.53 -30.53 14.61
N VAL A 125 -33.80 -30.39 14.99
CA VAL A 125 -34.81 -31.43 14.81
C VAL A 125 -35.65 -31.14 13.58
N GLY A 126 -35.94 -32.18 12.80
CA GLY A 126 -36.75 -32.10 11.60
C GLY A 126 -36.06 -32.76 10.41
N ARG A 127 -36.71 -32.70 9.25
CA ARG A 127 -36.19 -33.29 8.01
C ARG A 127 -35.78 -32.20 7.05
N TRP A 128 -34.53 -32.22 6.60
CA TRP A 128 -33.93 -31.15 5.82
C TRP A 128 -33.28 -31.69 4.55
N VAL A 129 -33.18 -30.86 3.53
CA VAL A 129 -32.43 -31.11 2.30
C VAL A 129 -31.52 -29.91 2.08
N VAL A 130 -30.28 -30.16 1.63
CA VAL A 130 -29.32 -29.10 1.33
C VAL A 130 -29.01 -29.05 -0.16
N SER A 131 -28.96 -27.84 -0.70
CA SER A 131 -28.38 -27.57 -2.01
C SER A 131 -27.42 -26.39 -1.91
N ALA A 132 -26.48 -26.32 -2.85
CA ALA A 132 -25.47 -25.29 -2.86
C ALA A 132 -25.21 -24.81 -4.29
N GLY A 133 -24.97 -23.52 -4.45
CA GLY A 133 -24.66 -22.92 -5.75
C GLY A 133 -23.69 -21.75 -5.59
N ILE A 134 -22.94 -21.48 -6.66
CA ILE A 134 -22.01 -20.35 -6.72
C ILE A 134 -22.45 -19.38 -7.81
N SER A 135 -22.27 -18.08 -7.57
CA SER A 135 -22.68 -17.03 -8.50
C SER A 135 -21.93 -17.03 -9.83
N THR A 136 -20.75 -17.66 -9.89
CA THR A 136 -19.94 -17.80 -11.10
C THR A 136 -19.07 -19.04 -11.01
N GLU A 137 -18.96 -19.79 -12.11
CA GLU A 137 -18.02 -20.91 -12.24
C GLU A 137 -16.60 -20.43 -12.57
N LYS A 138 -16.46 -19.21 -13.09
CA LYS A 138 -15.17 -18.57 -13.41
C LYS A 138 -14.98 -17.35 -12.55
N LEU A 139 -14.09 -17.45 -11.57
CA LEU A 139 -13.85 -16.41 -10.58
C LEU A 139 -12.51 -15.72 -10.84
N PRO A 140 -12.49 -14.42 -11.16
CA PRO A 140 -11.26 -13.65 -11.17
C PRO A 140 -10.55 -13.68 -9.81
N LEU A 141 -9.23 -13.83 -9.83
CA LEU A 141 -8.39 -13.87 -8.63
C LEU A 141 -8.69 -12.70 -7.69
N ARG A 142 -8.76 -12.98 -6.38
CA ARG A 142 -9.09 -12.02 -5.30
C ARG A 142 -10.42 -11.28 -5.44
N SER A 143 -11.25 -11.62 -6.43
CA SER A 143 -12.59 -11.08 -6.55
C SER A 143 -13.58 -11.92 -5.72
N PRO A 144 -14.63 -11.29 -5.16
CA PRO A 144 -15.63 -12.02 -4.39
C PRO A 144 -16.60 -12.78 -5.30
N ALA A 145 -16.93 -14.02 -4.93
CA ALA A 145 -18.06 -14.79 -5.43
C ALA A 145 -19.06 -15.05 -4.30
N ARG A 146 -20.35 -15.16 -4.61
CA ARG A 146 -21.36 -15.57 -3.64
C ARG A 146 -21.54 -17.08 -3.71
N LEU A 147 -21.32 -17.75 -2.59
CA LEU A 147 -21.68 -19.15 -2.37
C LEU A 147 -22.97 -19.18 -1.56
N GLU A 148 -24.05 -19.63 -2.17
CA GLU A 148 -25.36 -19.75 -1.54
C GLU A 148 -25.61 -21.21 -1.16
N VAL A 149 -25.79 -21.46 0.13
CA VAL A 149 -26.18 -22.77 0.67
C VAL A 149 -27.61 -22.68 1.12
N ARG A 150 -28.49 -23.45 0.50
CA ARG A 150 -29.92 -23.46 0.78
C ARG A 150 -30.27 -24.75 1.53
N VAL A 151 -30.84 -24.58 2.70
CA VAL A 151 -31.30 -25.65 3.58
C VAL A 151 -32.82 -25.54 3.66
N VAL A 152 -33.53 -26.55 3.19
CA VAL A 152 -34.99 -26.53 3.08
C VAL A 152 -35.56 -27.77 3.73
N GLY A 153 -36.54 -27.60 4.61
CA GLY A 153 -37.07 -28.73 5.38
C GLY A 153 -38.30 -28.42 6.20
N TYR A 154 -38.68 -29.41 7.00
CA TYR A 154 -39.74 -29.32 8.00
C TYR A 154 -39.10 -29.49 9.37
N GLY A 155 -38.88 -28.37 10.06
CA GLY A 155 -38.33 -28.28 11.41
C GLY A 155 -38.52 -26.88 11.98
N ASP A 156 -37.90 -26.56 13.11
CA ASP A 156 -38.00 -25.21 13.68
C ASP A 156 -37.26 -24.19 12.79
N PRO A 157 -37.94 -23.17 12.22
CA PRO A 157 -37.28 -22.15 11.42
C PRO A 157 -36.32 -21.27 12.21
N ASP A 158 -36.41 -21.23 13.54
CA ASP A 158 -35.48 -20.49 14.39
C ASP A 158 -34.27 -21.34 14.82
N SER A 159 -34.29 -22.64 14.53
CA SER A 159 -33.19 -23.57 14.81
C SER A 159 -32.81 -24.46 13.60
N PRO A 160 -32.55 -23.87 12.41
CA PRO A 160 -32.17 -24.64 11.23
C PRO A 160 -30.75 -25.23 11.37
N PRO A 161 -30.46 -26.38 10.71
CA PRO A 161 -29.13 -26.98 10.78
C PRO A 161 -28.11 -26.12 10.03
N GLY A 162 -27.00 -25.82 10.69
CA GLY A 162 -25.90 -25.06 10.11
C GLY A 162 -25.07 -25.91 9.12
N PRO A 163 -24.66 -25.34 7.96
CA PRO A 163 -23.86 -26.06 6.99
C PRO A 163 -22.40 -26.23 7.45
N ILE A 164 -21.87 -27.43 7.24
CA ILE A 164 -20.48 -27.79 7.53
C ILE A 164 -19.66 -27.63 6.25
N LEU A 165 -18.75 -26.66 6.26
CA LEU A 165 -17.95 -26.26 5.10
C LEU A 165 -16.48 -26.63 5.30
N ASN A 166 -15.89 -27.27 4.30
CA ASN A 166 -14.46 -27.61 4.25
C ASN A 166 -13.86 -27.10 2.92
N PRO A 167 -13.64 -25.78 2.75
CA PRO A 167 -13.07 -25.26 1.51
C PRO A 167 -11.65 -25.82 1.28
N PRO A 168 -11.28 -26.16 0.03
CA PRO A 168 -9.92 -26.57 -0.28
C PRO A 168 -8.90 -25.42 -0.05
N PRO A 169 -7.62 -25.74 0.22
CA PRO A 169 -6.58 -24.73 0.39
C PRO A 169 -6.49 -23.77 -0.80
N GLY A 170 -6.44 -22.46 -0.55
CA GLY A 170 -6.42 -21.42 -1.58
C GLY A 170 -7.79 -20.82 -1.91
N LEU A 171 -8.85 -21.27 -1.25
CA LEU A 171 -10.13 -20.56 -1.18
C LEU A 171 -10.36 -20.06 0.24
N SER A 172 -10.70 -18.78 0.39
CA SER A 172 -11.14 -18.21 1.66
C SER A 172 -12.65 -17.91 1.65
N LEU A 173 -13.27 -18.12 2.81
CA LEU A 173 -14.70 -17.88 3.05
C LEU A 173 -14.85 -16.88 4.20
N SER A 174 -15.78 -15.94 4.05
CA SER A 174 -16.17 -15.02 5.12
C SER A 174 -17.49 -15.43 5.79
N ARG A 175 -17.89 -14.72 6.85
CA ARG A 175 -19.12 -15.00 7.61
C ARG A 175 -20.36 -14.88 6.72
N ALA A 176 -21.27 -15.84 6.83
CA ALA A 176 -22.50 -15.83 6.06
C ALA A 176 -23.53 -14.80 6.55
N GLU A 177 -24.22 -14.18 5.59
CA GLU A 177 -25.53 -13.57 5.79
C GLU A 177 -26.59 -14.68 5.77
N VAL A 178 -27.52 -14.68 6.73
CA VAL A 178 -28.57 -15.70 6.82
C VAL A 178 -29.93 -15.09 6.49
N LYS A 179 -30.63 -15.69 5.53
CA LYS A 179 -31.99 -15.30 5.13
C LYS A 179 -32.93 -16.48 5.35
N SER A 180 -34.04 -16.27 6.01
CA SER A 180 -35.04 -17.31 6.24
C SER A 180 -36.41 -16.90 5.67
N LYS A 181 -37.16 -17.89 5.19
CA LYS A 181 -38.55 -17.77 4.77
C LYS A 181 -39.30 -19.03 5.21
N CYS A 182 -40.55 -18.87 5.62
CA CYS A 182 -41.44 -19.99 5.92
C CYS A 182 -42.62 -20.01 4.95
N ILE A 183 -43.04 -21.20 4.54
CA ILE A 183 -44.15 -21.43 3.62
C ILE A 183 -45.00 -22.55 4.20
N PHE A 184 -46.30 -22.33 4.35
CA PHE A 184 -47.23 -23.40 4.73
C PHE A 184 -47.57 -24.23 3.50
N ASP A 185 -47.52 -25.56 3.64
CA ASP A 185 -47.97 -26.52 2.62
C ASP A 185 -48.79 -27.65 3.26
N GLU A 186 -49.15 -28.68 2.49
CA GLU A 186 -49.98 -29.78 3.01
C GLU A 186 -49.33 -30.55 4.15
N ARG A 187 -47.99 -30.65 4.21
CA ARG A 187 -47.26 -31.40 5.23
C ARG A 187 -47.01 -30.61 6.50
N GLY A 188 -46.86 -29.29 6.41
CA GLY A 188 -46.65 -28.46 7.59
C GLY A 188 -46.05 -27.09 7.26
N LEU A 189 -45.15 -26.62 8.13
CA LEU A 189 -44.39 -25.39 7.91
C LEU A 189 -43.07 -25.73 7.22
N ARG A 190 -42.98 -25.46 5.93
CA ARG A 190 -41.72 -25.60 5.20
C ARG A 190 -40.83 -24.40 5.46
N SER A 191 -39.69 -24.65 6.08
CA SER A 191 -38.65 -23.66 6.39
C SER A 191 -37.59 -23.66 5.30
N GLU A 192 -37.31 -22.51 4.73
CA GLU A 192 -36.25 -22.28 3.75
C GLU A 192 -35.24 -21.30 4.32
N VAL A 193 -34.00 -21.77 4.52
CA VAL A 193 -32.90 -20.98 5.08
C VAL A 193 -31.76 -20.95 4.08
N THR A 194 -31.34 -19.75 3.70
CA THR A 194 -30.23 -19.52 2.78
C THR A 194 -29.07 -18.86 3.51
N TYR A 195 -27.93 -19.53 3.53
CA TYR A 195 -26.66 -19.03 4.02
C TYR A 195 -25.84 -18.51 2.84
N VAL A 196 -25.53 -17.21 2.83
CA VAL A 196 -24.79 -16.56 1.75
C VAL A 196 -23.38 -16.23 2.22
N TYR A 197 -22.41 -16.98 1.73
CA TYR A 197 -20.98 -16.78 2.00
C TYR A 197 -20.31 -15.97 0.90
N GLU A 198 -19.37 -15.09 1.26
CA GLU A 198 -18.46 -14.49 0.28
C GLU A 198 -17.19 -15.35 0.20
N LEU A 199 -16.95 -15.90 -0.99
CA LEU A 199 -15.84 -16.77 -1.35
C LEU A 199 -14.80 -15.99 -2.16
N ARG A 200 -13.51 -16.16 -1.87
CA ARG A 200 -12.41 -15.55 -2.62
C ARG A 200 -11.35 -16.59 -2.99
N GLY A 201 -10.89 -16.52 -4.25
CA GLY A 201 -9.75 -17.30 -4.72
C GLY A 201 -8.43 -16.59 -4.42
N GLU A 202 -7.54 -17.27 -3.70
CA GLU A 202 -6.21 -16.75 -3.34
C GLU A 202 -5.13 -17.17 -4.34
N ARG A 203 -5.36 -18.27 -5.07
CA ARG A 203 -4.48 -18.77 -6.13
C ARG A 203 -5.30 -19.15 -7.36
N PRO A 204 -4.78 -18.93 -8.59
CA PRO A 204 -5.42 -19.44 -9.80
C PRO A 204 -5.37 -20.96 -9.85
N GLY A 205 -6.38 -21.56 -10.47
CA GLY A 205 -6.47 -23.00 -10.63
C GLY A 205 -7.90 -23.48 -10.70
N LEU A 206 -8.03 -24.77 -10.99
CA LEU A 206 -9.31 -25.45 -10.92
C LEU A 206 -9.51 -25.99 -9.50
N TYR A 207 -10.61 -25.60 -8.88
CA TYR A 207 -11.01 -26.01 -7.55
C TYR A 207 -12.28 -26.85 -7.60
N GLU A 208 -12.35 -27.81 -6.70
CA GLU A 208 -13.56 -28.58 -6.41
C GLU A 208 -13.90 -28.36 -4.94
N ILE A 209 -15.00 -27.65 -4.69
CA ILE A 209 -15.54 -27.48 -3.35
C ILE A 209 -16.30 -28.77 -3.02
N PRO A 210 -15.92 -29.47 -1.94
CA PRO A 210 -16.56 -30.74 -1.60
C PRO A 210 -18.03 -30.53 -1.24
N PRO A 211 -18.86 -31.59 -1.32
CA PRO A 211 -20.25 -31.58 -0.87
C PRO A 211 -20.42 -30.89 0.49
N ILE A 212 -21.30 -29.91 0.55
CA ILE A 212 -21.64 -29.20 1.78
C ILE A 212 -22.59 -30.09 2.57
N ARG A 213 -22.29 -30.29 3.85
CA ARG A 213 -23.01 -31.24 4.69
C ARG A 213 -23.88 -30.53 5.72
N VAL A 214 -25.05 -31.05 5.97
CA VAL A 214 -25.90 -30.64 7.10
C VAL A 214 -26.24 -31.87 7.92
N ARG A 215 -26.24 -31.74 9.24
CA ARG A 215 -26.58 -32.82 10.17
C ARG A 215 -27.81 -32.39 10.97
N PHE A 216 -28.79 -33.28 11.07
CA PHE A 216 -30.04 -33.03 11.77
C PHE A 216 -30.56 -34.33 12.38
N PHE A 217 -31.49 -34.22 13.31
CA PHE A 217 -32.19 -35.37 13.89
C PHE A 217 -33.56 -35.51 13.23
N ASP A 218 -33.79 -36.61 12.52
CA ASP A 218 -35.06 -36.88 11.87
C ASP A 218 -36.04 -37.45 12.92
N PRO A 219 -37.13 -36.74 13.27
CA PRO A 219 -38.05 -37.20 14.30
C PRO A 219 -38.91 -38.40 13.87
N GLU A 220 -39.03 -38.69 12.57
CA GLU A 220 -39.77 -39.85 12.06
C GLU A 220 -38.95 -41.14 12.17
N GLU A 221 -37.67 -41.09 11.79
CA GLU A 221 -36.74 -42.23 11.88
C GLU A 221 -36.14 -42.40 13.29
N GLY A 222 -36.06 -41.31 14.06
CA GLY A 222 -35.48 -41.31 15.40
C GLY A 222 -33.95 -41.40 15.41
N GLU A 223 -33.28 -41.07 14.30
CA GLU A 223 -31.83 -41.13 14.13
C GLU A 223 -31.25 -39.79 13.64
N ILE A 224 -29.93 -39.65 13.73
CA ILE A 224 -29.21 -38.49 13.20
C ILE A 224 -28.87 -38.75 11.74
N GLU A 225 -29.41 -37.91 10.87
CA GLU A 225 -29.19 -37.97 9.43
C GLU A 225 -28.17 -36.92 8.96
N GLU A 226 -27.51 -37.20 7.84
CA GLU A 226 -26.59 -36.28 7.17
C GLU A 226 -26.96 -36.14 5.69
N GLU A 227 -27.31 -34.92 5.30
CA GLU A 227 -27.58 -34.58 3.90
C GLU A 227 -26.41 -33.83 3.27
N ARG A 228 -26.26 -33.99 1.94
CA ARG A 228 -25.10 -33.48 1.20
C ARG A 228 -25.50 -32.80 -0.10
N SER A 229 -24.91 -31.65 -0.38
CA SER A 229 -25.06 -30.99 -1.68
C SER A 229 -24.24 -31.69 -2.76
N GLU A 230 -24.47 -31.33 -4.02
CA GLU A 230 -23.51 -31.64 -5.09
C GLU A 230 -22.18 -30.88 -4.87
N PRO A 231 -21.05 -31.44 -5.33
CA PRO A 231 -19.77 -30.71 -5.34
C PRO A 231 -19.81 -29.56 -6.35
N ILE A 232 -19.15 -28.45 -6.02
CA ILE A 232 -19.11 -27.27 -6.90
C ILE A 232 -17.74 -27.16 -7.55
N ARG A 233 -17.72 -27.07 -8.87
CA ARG A 233 -16.50 -26.79 -9.64
C ARG A 233 -16.33 -25.28 -9.81
N LEU A 234 -15.13 -24.79 -9.55
CA LEU A 234 -14.78 -23.37 -9.63
C LEU A 234 -13.42 -23.21 -10.29
N GLU A 235 -13.37 -22.48 -11.40
CA GLU A 235 -12.13 -22.07 -12.04
C GLU A 235 -11.75 -20.68 -11.53
N VAL A 236 -10.67 -20.58 -10.76
CA VAL A 236 -10.10 -19.28 -10.39
C VAL A 236 -9.14 -18.86 -11.50
N ILE A 237 -9.56 -17.87 -12.29
CA ILE A 237 -8.77 -17.31 -13.38
C ILE A 237 -7.94 -16.12 -12.87
N PRO A 238 -6.78 -15.82 -13.49
CA PRO A 238 -6.08 -14.56 -13.25
C PRO A 238 -7.05 -13.38 -13.39
N ALA A 239 -6.91 -12.36 -12.54
CA ALA A 239 -7.79 -11.20 -12.62
C ALA A 239 -7.67 -10.55 -14.01
N PRO A 240 -8.80 -10.12 -14.63
CA PRO A 240 -8.78 -9.51 -15.94
C PRO A 240 -7.90 -8.26 -15.87
N SER A 241 -6.74 -8.37 -16.49
CA SER A 241 -5.85 -7.23 -16.68
C SER A 241 -6.40 -6.45 -17.88
N PRO A 242 -6.42 -5.10 -17.84
CA PRO A 242 -6.60 -4.31 -19.04
C PRO A 242 -5.63 -4.83 -20.12
N PRO A 243 -6.00 -4.76 -21.43
CA PRO A 243 -5.12 -5.19 -22.50
C PRO A 243 -3.78 -4.51 -22.32
N PHE A 244 -2.79 -5.32 -21.96
CA PHE A 244 -1.45 -4.85 -21.73
C PHE A 244 -0.94 -4.42 -23.11
N PRO A 245 -0.49 -3.18 -23.32
CA PRO A 245 0.36 -2.91 -24.46
C PRO A 245 1.50 -3.93 -24.39
N GLU A 246 2.02 -4.40 -25.52
CA GLU A 246 3.21 -5.25 -25.52
C GLU A 246 4.41 -4.45 -24.94
N ILE A 247 4.46 -4.26 -23.63
CA ILE A 247 5.66 -3.92 -22.88
C ILE A 247 6.46 -5.23 -22.84
N LYS A 248 6.92 -5.66 -24.01
CA LYS A 248 7.69 -6.90 -24.20
C LYS A 248 9.07 -6.84 -23.54
N ARG A 249 9.54 -5.63 -23.22
CA ARG A 249 10.78 -5.45 -22.46
C ARG A 249 10.54 -5.74 -20.99
N ARG A 250 10.60 -7.01 -20.58
CA ARG A 250 11.33 -7.29 -19.32
C ARG A 250 12.77 -6.84 -19.54
N VAL A 251 13.43 -6.32 -18.51
CA VAL A 251 14.76 -5.74 -18.65
C VAL A 251 15.77 -6.65 -18.00
N ASP A 252 16.86 -6.98 -18.69
CA ASP A 252 17.94 -7.77 -18.10
C ASP A 252 18.70 -6.93 -17.06
N LEU A 253 19.33 -7.60 -16.09
CA LEU A 253 20.06 -6.90 -15.02
C LEU A 253 21.16 -6.00 -15.58
N GLY A 254 21.77 -6.38 -16.73
CA GLY A 254 22.79 -5.62 -17.43
C GLY A 254 22.28 -4.43 -18.25
N ASP A 255 20.99 -4.39 -18.58
CA ASP A 255 20.39 -3.36 -19.44
C ASP A 255 20.03 -2.08 -18.68
N HIS A 256 19.74 -2.18 -17.38
CA HIS A 256 19.57 -0.97 -16.56
C HIS A 256 20.92 -0.51 -16.03
N PRO A 257 21.37 0.69 -16.41
CA PRO A 257 22.56 1.26 -15.82
C PRO A 257 22.33 1.49 -14.32
N LYS A 258 23.34 1.17 -13.48
CA LYS A 258 23.32 1.35 -12.01
C LYS A 258 22.65 2.68 -11.62
N PRO A 259 21.96 2.76 -10.47
CA PRO A 259 21.41 4.01 -9.97
C PRO A 259 22.44 5.14 -10.09
N LEU A 260 22.01 6.34 -10.50
CA LEU A 260 22.91 7.48 -10.74
C LEU A 260 24.00 7.67 -9.65
N PRO A 261 23.70 7.65 -8.33
CA PRO A 261 24.72 7.82 -7.30
C PRO A 261 25.73 6.67 -7.19
N LEU A 262 25.44 5.51 -7.78
CA LEU A 262 26.32 4.34 -7.82
C LEU A 262 27.12 4.25 -9.13
N ARG A 263 26.95 5.20 -10.07
CA ARG A 263 27.75 5.28 -11.29
C ARG A 263 29.08 5.98 -11.00
N GLY A 264 30.19 5.32 -11.32
CA GLY A 264 31.53 5.88 -11.08
C GLY A 264 31.77 7.25 -11.74
N TRP A 265 31.29 7.46 -12.96
CA TRP A 265 31.42 8.76 -13.64
C TRP A 265 30.61 9.86 -12.94
N PHE A 266 29.45 9.54 -12.38
CA PHE A 266 28.60 10.51 -11.70
C PHE A 266 29.28 11.00 -10.42
N ILE A 267 29.82 10.07 -9.62
CA ILE A 267 30.63 10.40 -8.44
C ILE A 267 31.84 11.25 -8.85
N ALA A 268 32.55 10.87 -9.92
CA ALA A 268 33.69 11.62 -10.42
C ALA A 268 33.30 13.06 -10.78
N VAL A 269 32.22 13.27 -11.54
CA VAL A 269 31.72 14.60 -11.92
C VAL A 269 31.34 15.42 -10.68
N GLN A 270 30.59 14.86 -9.73
CA GLN A 270 30.20 15.57 -8.51
C GLN A 270 31.39 15.93 -7.61
N SER A 271 32.51 15.20 -7.72
CA SER A 271 33.73 15.51 -6.96
C SER A 271 34.58 16.63 -7.56
N LEU A 272 34.41 16.97 -8.85
CA LEU A 272 35.24 17.96 -9.56
C LEU A 272 35.27 19.35 -8.89
N PRO A 273 34.14 19.95 -8.46
CA PRO A 273 34.15 21.28 -7.86
C PRO A 273 34.94 21.32 -6.55
N LEU A 274 34.79 20.29 -5.71
CA LEU A 274 35.51 20.19 -4.43
C LEU A 274 37.00 19.95 -4.65
N LEU A 275 37.37 19.06 -5.58
CA LEU A 275 38.78 18.83 -5.94
C LEU A 275 39.43 20.11 -6.49
N PHE A 276 38.70 20.87 -7.31
CA PHE A 276 39.16 22.18 -7.82
C PHE A 276 39.37 23.19 -6.68
N LEU A 277 38.48 23.23 -5.68
CA LEU A 277 38.64 24.08 -4.50
C LEU A 277 39.87 23.70 -3.66
N ILE A 278 40.06 22.40 -3.39
CA ILE A 278 41.20 21.89 -2.64
C ILE A 278 42.51 22.25 -3.36
N ALA A 279 42.60 21.95 -4.66
CA ALA A 279 43.77 22.29 -5.47
C ALA A 279 44.03 23.81 -5.50
N SER A 280 43.00 24.62 -5.69
CA SER A 280 43.10 26.08 -5.70
C SER A 280 43.57 26.64 -4.35
N SER A 281 43.10 26.08 -3.24
CA SER A 281 43.51 26.46 -1.89
C SER A 281 44.98 26.11 -1.61
N LEU A 282 45.40 24.90 -1.99
CA LEU A 282 46.78 24.45 -1.86
C LEU A 282 47.75 25.30 -2.71
N LEU A 283 47.36 25.63 -3.94
CA LEU A 283 48.12 26.54 -4.82
C LEU A 283 48.24 27.94 -4.22
N ARG A 284 47.14 28.51 -3.71
CA ARG A 284 47.15 29.82 -3.05
C ARG A 284 48.05 29.83 -1.81
N ARG A 285 48.02 28.76 -1.01
CA ARG A 285 48.89 28.59 0.17
C ARG A 285 50.36 28.48 -0.23
N SER A 286 50.67 27.66 -1.23
CA SER A 286 52.04 27.48 -1.75
C SER A 286 52.61 28.79 -2.30
N ASN A 287 51.84 29.53 -3.11
CA ASN A 287 52.27 30.82 -3.66
C ASN A 287 52.50 31.88 -2.58
N ARG A 288 51.66 31.92 -1.52
CA ARG A 288 51.88 32.80 -0.36
C ARG A 288 53.16 32.46 0.38
N ILE A 289 53.43 31.17 0.60
CA ILE A 289 54.65 30.72 1.29
C ILE A 289 55.90 31.03 0.45
N ARG A 290 55.89 30.69 -0.85
CA ARG A 290 57.00 30.96 -1.77
C ARG A 290 57.33 32.46 -1.83
N MET A 291 56.32 33.33 -1.99
CA MET A 291 56.54 34.77 -1.97
C MET A 291 57.02 35.27 -0.62
N GLY A 292 56.45 34.77 0.50
CA GLY A 292 56.89 35.16 1.83
C GLY A 292 58.36 34.81 2.11
N ILE A 293 58.84 33.67 1.59
CA ILE A 293 60.26 33.29 1.69
C ILE A 293 61.11 34.19 0.78
N ALA A 294 60.70 34.38 -0.48
CA ALA A 294 61.45 35.16 -1.47
C ALA A 294 61.60 36.63 -1.05
N THR A 295 60.55 37.26 -0.53
CA THR A 295 60.58 38.66 -0.06
C THR A 295 61.37 38.82 1.23
N ARG A 296 61.28 37.88 2.19
CA ARG A 296 62.12 37.88 3.40
C ARG A 296 63.61 37.76 3.06
N ARG A 297 63.95 36.94 2.06
CA ARG A 297 65.34 36.78 1.62
C ARG A 297 65.87 38.00 0.87
N LEU A 298 65.08 38.55 -0.06
CA LEU A 298 65.40 39.83 -0.70
C LEU A 298 65.58 40.93 0.35
N SER A 299 64.74 40.94 1.38
CA SER A 299 64.86 41.90 2.48
C SER A 299 66.20 41.77 3.22
N ALA A 300 66.63 40.55 3.53
CA ALA A 300 67.93 40.33 4.16
C ALA A 300 69.09 40.77 3.25
N GLU A 301 69.01 40.45 1.95
CA GLU A 301 70.03 40.83 0.95
C GLU A 301 70.12 42.36 0.79
N LEU A 302 68.98 43.06 0.71
CA LEU A 302 68.93 44.53 0.63
C LEU A 302 69.42 45.21 1.92
N SER A 303 69.12 44.65 3.10
CA SER A 303 69.66 45.17 4.36
C SER A 303 71.17 44.98 4.45
N SER A 304 71.71 43.86 3.96
CA SER A 304 73.16 43.59 3.95
C SER A 304 73.93 44.46 2.96
N ALA A 305 73.28 44.94 1.89
CA ALA A 305 73.88 45.79 0.88
C ALA A 305 74.23 47.20 1.38
N GLY A 306 73.66 47.66 2.51
CA GLY A 306 74.11 48.86 3.23
C GLY A 306 74.09 50.17 2.41
N GLY A 307 73.32 50.20 1.32
CA GLY A 307 73.20 51.35 0.41
C GLY A 307 74.15 51.37 -0.78
N ASP A 308 75.01 50.36 -0.96
CA ASP A 308 75.86 50.20 -2.15
C ASP A 308 75.00 49.86 -3.40
N PRO A 309 74.97 50.71 -4.44
CA PRO A 309 74.16 50.49 -5.64
C PRO A 309 74.45 49.17 -6.35
N ASP A 310 75.71 48.72 -6.41
CA ASP A 310 76.10 47.48 -7.09
C ASP A 310 75.58 46.24 -6.35
N ALA A 311 75.64 46.25 -5.01
CA ALA A 311 75.10 45.19 -4.17
C ALA A 311 73.56 45.15 -4.20
N VAL A 312 72.89 46.31 -4.27
CA VAL A 312 71.42 46.41 -4.40
C VAL A 312 70.93 45.86 -5.73
N LEU A 313 71.57 46.22 -6.86
CA LEU A 313 71.26 45.66 -8.18
C LEU A 313 71.42 44.14 -8.21
N LYS A 314 72.50 43.62 -7.61
CA LYS A 314 72.73 42.16 -7.50
C LYS A 314 71.62 41.46 -6.72
N ALA A 315 71.12 42.05 -5.63
CA ALA A 315 70.01 41.51 -4.85
C ALA A 315 68.70 41.52 -5.64
N LEU A 316 68.40 42.60 -6.38
CA LEU A 316 67.20 42.73 -7.20
C LEU A 316 67.21 41.76 -8.40
N TYR A 317 68.31 41.68 -9.14
CA TYR A 317 68.45 40.72 -10.25
C TYR A 317 68.43 39.28 -9.76
N GLY A 318 69.10 38.97 -8.64
CA GLY A 318 69.04 37.65 -8.02
C GLY A 318 67.63 37.27 -7.55
N PHE A 319 66.84 38.23 -7.07
CA PHE A 319 65.43 38.01 -6.75
C PHE A 319 64.60 37.72 -7.99
N ILE A 320 64.77 38.47 -9.08
CA ILE A 320 64.10 38.19 -10.36
C ILE A 320 64.49 36.80 -10.86
N GLY A 321 65.78 36.46 -10.88
CA GLY A 321 66.26 35.14 -11.31
C GLY A 321 65.66 33.99 -10.51
N ARG A 322 65.45 34.15 -9.20
CA ARG A 322 64.77 33.15 -8.37
C ARG A 322 63.26 33.06 -8.62
N LEU A 323 62.62 34.15 -9.04
CA LEU A 323 61.19 34.17 -9.36
C LEU A 323 60.89 33.66 -10.77
N THR A 324 61.72 34.00 -11.74
CA THR A 324 61.46 33.75 -13.17
C THR A 324 62.34 32.65 -13.76
N GLY A 325 63.36 32.19 -13.03
CA GLY A 325 64.38 31.27 -13.53
C GLY A 325 65.43 31.92 -14.43
N ARG A 326 65.28 33.21 -14.77
CA ARG A 326 66.18 33.97 -15.64
C ARG A 326 66.64 35.24 -14.95
N THR A 327 67.94 35.36 -14.73
CA THR A 327 68.55 36.55 -14.10
C THR A 327 68.82 37.60 -15.18
N PRO A 328 68.18 38.79 -15.13
CA PRO A 328 68.45 39.86 -16.09
C PRO A 328 69.81 40.50 -15.81
N SER A 329 70.40 41.08 -16.86
CA SER A 329 71.70 41.79 -16.78
C SER A 329 71.58 43.31 -16.97
N SER A 330 70.40 43.80 -17.39
CA SER A 330 70.09 45.22 -17.55
C SER A 330 68.64 45.52 -17.12
N PRO A 331 68.26 46.78 -16.87
CA PRO A 331 66.86 47.12 -16.57
C PRO A 331 65.89 46.80 -17.71
N GLU A 332 66.30 47.01 -18.96
CA GLU A 332 65.51 46.70 -20.16
C GLU A 332 65.26 45.18 -20.29
N GLU A 333 66.30 44.39 -19.99
CA GLU A 333 66.16 42.93 -19.93
C GLU A 333 65.30 42.53 -18.72
N ALA A 334 65.40 43.23 -17.59
CA ALA A 334 64.59 42.97 -16.41
C ALA A 334 63.11 43.22 -16.68
N GLU A 335 62.74 44.29 -17.38
CA GLU A 335 61.36 44.55 -17.79
C GLU A 335 60.85 43.46 -18.74
N THR A 336 61.66 43.01 -19.70
CA THR A 336 61.32 41.91 -20.61
C THR A 336 61.12 40.59 -19.87
N VAL A 337 62.02 40.27 -18.93
CA VAL A 337 61.97 39.05 -18.10
C VAL A 337 60.79 39.09 -17.14
N LEU A 338 60.50 40.27 -16.56
CA LEU A 338 59.36 40.48 -15.66
C LEU A 338 58.02 40.53 -16.40
N GLY A 339 57.98 40.96 -17.67
CA GLY A 339 56.79 40.92 -18.51
C GLY A 339 56.27 39.49 -18.76
N GLY A 340 57.15 38.49 -18.64
CA GLY A 340 56.80 37.06 -18.61
C GLY A 340 56.56 36.49 -17.21
N ALA A 341 56.79 37.29 -16.14
CA ALA A 341 56.68 36.84 -14.76
C ALA A 341 55.24 36.88 -14.24
N VAL A 342 54.96 36.02 -13.27
CA VAL A 342 53.64 35.85 -12.64
C VAL A 342 53.47 36.90 -11.54
N LEU A 343 53.65 38.18 -11.83
CA LEU A 343 53.56 39.30 -10.86
C LEU A 343 52.44 40.28 -11.26
N SER A 344 51.92 41.05 -10.29
CA SER A 344 50.95 42.10 -10.63
C SER A 344 51.61 43.22 -11.45
N PRO A 345 50.88 43.93 -12.34
CA PRO A 345 51.46 45.02 -13.12
C PRO A 345 52.16 46.07 -12.25
N GLU A 346 51.58 46.39 -11.08
CA GLU A 346 52.13 47.33 -10.10
C GLU A 346 53.41 46.79 -9.44
N ALA A 347 53.51 45.47 -9.27
CA ALA A 347 54.68 44.78 -8.75
C ALA A 347 55.82 44.75 -9.78
N ILE A 348 55.49 44.55 -11.06
CA ILE A 348 56.46 44.60 -12.17
C ILE A 348 57.00 46.02 -12.29
N GLU A 349 56.11 47.02 -12.36
CA GLU A 349 56.47 48.44 -12.41
C GLU A 349 57.31 48.84 -11.20
N GLY A 350 56.90 48.43 -9.99
CA GLY A 350 57.65 48.70 -8.77
C GLY A 350 59.05 48.09 -8.73
N LEU A 351 59.24 46.89 -9.29
CA LEU A 351 60.56 46.24 -9.40
C LEU A 351 61.44 46.89 -10.47
N VAL A 352 60.88 47.22 -11.64
CA VAL A 352 61.62 47.89 -12.73
C VAL A 352 62.05 49.30 -12.28
N GLU A 353 61.17 50.05 -11.61
CA GLU A 353 61.50 51.34 -11.01
C GLU A 353 62.62 51.23 -9.96
N ALA A 354 62.57 50.21 -9.09
CA ALA A 354 63.61 50.00 -8.09
C ALA A 354 64.97 49.69 -8.71
N ILE A 355 64.99 48.92 -9.80
CA ILE A 355 66.21 48.63 -10.57
C ILE A 355 66.75 49.89 -11.22
N ARG A 356 65.89 50.69 -11.87
CA ARG A 356 66.30 51.94 -12.53
C ARG A 356 66.93 52.92 -11.55
N ARG A 357 66.33 53.09 -10.37
CA ARG A 357 66.87 53.95 -9.31
C ARG A 357 68.20 53.47 -8.77
N ALA A 358 68.36 52.15 -8.59
CA ALA A 358 69.63 51.59 -8.17
C ALA A 358 70.73 51.79 -9.22
N GLU A 359 70.37 51.74 -10.52
CA GLU A 359 71.29 52.05 -11.61
C GLU A 359 71.63 53.54 -11.70
N GLU A 360 70.66 54.45 -11.55
CA GLU A 360 70.90 55.90 -11.47
C GLU A 360 71.82 56.27 -10.30
N ALA A 361 71.60 55.66 -9.12
CA ALA A 361 72.42 55.88 -7.93
C ALA A 361 73.88 55.45 -8.15
N ARG A 362 74.14 54.43 -8.97
CA ARG A 362 75.48 53.96 -9.35
C ARG A 362 76.33 55.06 -10.01
N PHE A 363 75.68 55.95 -10.76
CA PHE A 363 76.32 57.05 -11.49
C PHE A 363 76.14 58.41 -10.80
N SER A 364 75.56 58.44 -9.60
CA SER A 364 75.36 59.66 -8.81
C SER A 364 76.60 60.04 -7.98
N PRO A 365 76.79 61.33 -7.63
CA PRO A 365 77.97 61.78 -6.87
C PRO A 365 78.11 61.13 -5.48
N SER A 366 76.99 60.77 -4.85
CA SER A 366 76.95 60.16 -3.52
C SER A 366 77.08 58.64 -3.55
N ARG A 367 76.99 58.01 -4.73
CA ARG A 367 77.03 56.55 -4.98
C ARG A 367 76.37 55.72 -3.88
N SER A 368 75.19 56.14 -3.43
CA SER A 368 74.45 55.49 -2.35
C SER A 368 72.95 55.61 -2.57
N ILE A 369 72.22 54.56 -2.22
CA ILE A 369 70.76 54.48 -2.31
C ILE A 369 70.20 54.09 -0.95
N ASP A 370 69.13 54.75 -0.50
CA ASP A 370 68.42 54.31 0.70
C ASP A 370 67.56 53.08 0.39
N PRO A 371 67.87 51.89 0.95
CA PRO A 371 67.09 50.68 0.71
C PRO A 371 65.64 50.79 1.20
N SER A 372 65.32 51.69 2.14
CA SER A 372 63.97 51.88 2.71
C SER A 372 62.93 52.22 1.64
N ILE A 373 63.33 52.97 0.62
CA ILE A 373 62.49 53.39 -0.52
C ILE A 373 62.12 52.18 -1.39
N ILE A 374 63.01 51.20 -1.48
CA ILE A 374 62.80 49.93 -2.19
C ILE A 374 61.87 49.03 -1.37
N PHE A 375 62.07 48.98 -0.05
CA PHE A 375 61.26 48.18 0.87
C PHE A 375 59.77 48.53 0.84
N ASP A 376 59.43 49.81 0.73
CA ASP A 376 58.03 50.23 0.77
C ASP A 376 57.24 49.76 -0.46
N ARG A 377 57.90 49.68 -1.63
CA ARG A 377 57.31 49.15 -2.87
C ARG A 377 57.24 47.63 -2.89
N LEU A 378 58.13 46.93 -2.18
CA LEU A 378 58.13 45.46 -2.08
C LEU A 378 56.96 44.90 -1.26
N LYS A 379 56.32 45.71 -0.40
CA LYS A 379 55.15 45.30 0.42
C LYS A 379 53.94 44.87 -0.41
N HIS A 380 53.85 45.32 -1.65
CA HIS A 380 52.73 45.05 -2.54
C HIS A 380 52.97 43.88 -3.50
N LEU A 381 54.13 43.21 -3.45
CA LEU A 381 54.46 42.08 -4.31
C LEU A 381 53.50 40.90 -4.10
N ARG A 382 52.74 40.56 -5.15
CA ARG A 382 51.86 39.39 -5.19
C ARG A 382 52.08 38.61 -6.48
N LEU A 383 52.11 37.29 -6.37
CA LEU A 383 52.06 36.44 -7.58
C LEU A 383 50.63 36.44 -8.13
N THR A 384 50.46 36.75 -9.42
CA THR A 384 49.18 36.76 -10.14
C THR A 384 49.00 35.44 -10.89
N GLY A 385 48.29 34.50 -10.28
CA GLY A 385 48.21 33.12 -10.81
C GLY A 385 47.73 33.01 -12.26
N ARG A 386 48.62 32.54 -13.16
CA ARG A 386 48.35 31.76 -14.40
C ARG A 386 49.71 31.24 -14.87
N ARG A 387 49.94 29.96 -15.22
CA ARG A 387 49.14 28.96 -15.96
C ARG A 387 49.51 27.53 -15.49
N ARG A 388 48.51 26.64 -15.49
CA ARG A 388 48.24 25.49 -16.38
C ARG A 388 49.12 24.28 -16.08
N GLU A 389 48.44 23.14 -15.99
CA GLU A 389 48.94 21.79 -15.69
C GLU A 389 49.00 21.46 -14.20
N LEU A 390 47.90 20.87 -13.71
CA LEU A 390 47.85 19.77 -12.74
C LEU A 390 46.37 19.36 -12.66
N GLY A 391 45.90 18.67 -13.70
CA GLY A 391 44.52 18.22 -13.83
C GLY A 391 44.35 16.78 -14.28
N ALA A 392 45.43 15.99 -14.34
CA ALA A 392 45.38 14.67 -14.95
C ALA A 392 46.24 13.66 -14.16
N ALA A 393 45.77 13.21 -13.00
CA ALA A 393 46.28 11.99 -12.35
C ALA A 393 45.41 11.53 -11.16
N LEU A 394 44.08 11.51 -11.30
CA LEU A 394 43.24 10.78 -10.33
C LEU A 394 42.06 10.11 -11.04
N MET A 395 42.35 9.26 -12.02
CA MET A 395 41.34 8.44 -12.68
C MET A 395 41.92 7.06 -13.03
N PHE A 396 41.88 6.13 -12.08
CA PHE A 396 42.00 4.66 -12.22
C PHE A 396 41.77 4.10 -10.80
N ALA A 397 41.03 3.04 -10.49
CA ALA A 397 40.10 2.16 -11.19
C ALA A 397 39.33 1.43 -10.08
N VAL A 398 38.05 1.11 -10.30
CA VAL A 398 37.41 -0.02 -9.61
C VAL A 398 36.53 -0.72 -10.63
N LEU A 399 37.12 -1.69 -11.32
CA LEU A 399 36.40 -2.81 -11.90
C LEU A 399 36.58 -3.98 -10.94
N SER A 400 35.48 -4.42 -10.34
CA SER A 400 35.39 -5.73 -9.69
C SER A 400 33.99 -6.24 -10.02
N GLY A 401 33.92 -7.14 -10.99
CA GLY A 401 32.73 -7.94 -11.28
C GLY A 401 32.65 -9.05 -10.25
N GLY A 402 31.55 -9.09 -9.51
CA GLY A 402 31.19 -10.22 -8.66
C GLY A 402 30.08 -11.00 -9.34
N MET A 403 30.33 -12.29 -9.61
CA MET A 403 29.30 -13.26 -10.00
C MET A 403 28.42 -13.57 -8.78
N GLY A 404 27.09 -13.58 -8.94
CA GLY A 404 26.16 -13.96 -7.86
C GLY A 404 24.67 -13.63 -8.05
N PRO A 405 24.27 -12.51 -8.69
CA PRO A 405 22.85 -12.12 -8.84
C PRO A 405 22.18 -12.61 -10.12
N GLU A 406 22.97 -12.86 -11.18
CA GLU A 406 22.44 -13.04 -12.53
C GLU A 406 21.57 -14.31 -12.66
N ARG A 407 21.90 -15.40 -11.96
CA ARG A 407 21.21 -16.69 -12.12
C ARG A 407 19.75 -16.67 -11.67
N LEU A 408 19.44 -16.07 -10.51
CA LEU A 408 18.05 -15.95 -10.02
C LEU A 408 17.24 -15.00 -10.90
N PHE A 409 17.89 -13.96 -11.42
CA PHE A 409 17.28 -13.01 -12.34
C PHE A 409 16.93 -13.67 -13.68
N GLU A 410 17.87 -14.40 -14.27
CA GLU A 410 17.69 -15.17 -15.51
C GLU A 410 16.62 -16.26 -15.36
N GLU A 411 16.57 -16.94 -14.22
CA GLU A 411 15.54 -17.94 -13.97
C GLU A 411 14.15 -17.29 -13.85
N GLY A 412 14.05 -16.16 -13.15
CA GLY A 412 12.81 -15.36 -13.09
C GLY A 412 12.37 -14.87 -14.47
N ASN A 413 13.32 -14.41 -15.30
CA ASN A 413 13.06 -14.03 -16.69
C ASN A 413 12.51 -15.19 -17.51
N ARG A 414 13.13 -16.37 -17.40
CA ARG A 414 12.69 -17.58 -18.11
C ARG A 414 11.27 -18.00 -17.72
N LEU A 415 10.95 -17.97 -16.42
CA LEU A 415 9.62 -18.30 -15.93
C LEU A 415 8.58 -17.28 -16.42
N TYR A 416 8.93 -15.99 -16.42
CA TYR A 416 8.09 -14.93 -16.99
C TYR A 416 7.79 -15.17 -18.48
N ASP A 417 8.80 -15.57 -19.27
CA ASP A 417 8.63 -15.88 -20.69
C ASP A 417 7.74 -17.10 -20.95
N MET A 418 7.78 -18.08 -20.03
CA MET A 418 6.91 -19.26 -20.07
C MET A 418 5.47 -18.95 -19.63
N GLY A 419 5.18 -17.72 -19.19
CA GLY A 419 3.89 -17.33 -18.63
C GLY A 419 3.66 -17.79 -17.18
N ASP A 420 4.67 -18.40 -16.55
CA ASP A 420 4.64 -18.77 -15.13
C ASP A 420 5.00 -17.55 -14.26
N TYR A 421 4.03 -16.65 -14.13
CA TYR A 421 4.21 -15.41 -13.37
C TYR A 421 4.37 -15.66 -11.85
N TRP A 422 3.82 -16.74 -11.30
CA TRP A 422 4.00 -17.11 -9.89
C TRP A 422 5.41 -17.60 -9.61
N GLY A 423 5.94 -18.48 -10.48
CA GLY A 423 7.32 -18.90 -10.43
C GLY A 423 8.28 -17.71 -10.58
N ALA A 424 8.01 -16.82 -11.55
CA ALA A 424 8.79 -15.61 -11.75
C ALA A 424 8.78 -14.69 -10.52
N MET A 425 7.60 -14.46 -9.92
CA MET A 425 7.44 -13.68 -8.68
C MET A 425 8.32 -14.23 -7.58
N ALA A 426 8.25 -15.55 -7.32
CA ALA A 426 9.01 -16.19 -6.25
C ALA A 426 10.53 -16.03 -6.43
N ARG A 427 11.03 -16.14 -7.67
CA ARG A 427 12.47 -15.95 -7.99
C ARG A 427 12.89 -14.49 -7.80
N TYR A 428 12.09 -13.55 -8.29
CA TYR A 428 12.39 -12.12 -8.15
C TYR A 428 12.30 -11.64 -6.70
N GLU A 429 11.32 -12.09 -5.92
CA GLU A 429 11.21 -11.76 -4.49
C GLU A 429 12.38 -12.33 -3.69
N ALA A 430 12.83 -13.55 -4.01
CA ALA A 430 14.02 -14.13 -3.40
C ALA A 430 15.27 -13.27 -3.69
N LEU A 431 15.46 -12.85 -4.95
CA LEU A 431 16.56 -11.99 -5.35
C LEU A 431 16.48 -10.59 -4.73
N LEU A 432 15.27 -10.05 -4.53
CA LEU A 432 15.06 -8.73 -3.94
C LEU A 432 15.57 -8.65 -2.48
N ARG A 433 15.68 -9.79 -1.79
CA ARG A 433 16.28 -9.87 -0.45
C ARG A 433 17.79 -9.69 -0.46
N GLU A 434 18.43 -9.98 -1.59
CA GLU A 434 19.88 -9.86 -1.76
C GLU A 434 20.23 -8.50 -2.36
N ILE A 435 19.53 -8.08 -3.42
CA ILE A 435 19.84 -6.87 -4.18
C ILE A 435 18.56 -6.09 -4.49
N ASP A 436 18.58 -4.80 -4.15
CA ASP A 436 17.56 -3.85 -4.55
C ASP A 436 18.00 -3.10 -5.84
N HIS A 437 17.43 -3.48 -6.99
CA HIS A 437 17.83 -2.96 -8.32
C HIS A 437 16.63 -2.46 -9.14
N PRO A 438 16.76 -1.37 -9.93
CA PRO A 438 15.66 -0.86 -10.76
C PRO A 438 15.11 -1.91 -11.75
N ALA A 439 15.97 -2.69 -12.42
CA ALA A 439 15.53 -3.75 -13.34
C ALA A 439 14.68 -4.82 -12.64
N LEU A 440 15.12 -5.25 -11.46
CA LEU A 440 14.42 -6.27 -10.69
C LEU A 440 13.06 -5.77 -10.24
N ARG A 441 13.00 -4.55 -9.71
CA ARG A 441 11.74 -3.92 -9.34
C ARG A 441 10.82 -3.73 -10.53
N PHE A 442 11.35 -3.31 -11.67
CA PHE A 442 10.58 -3.17 -12.90
C PHE A 442 9.99 -4.52 -13.35
N ASN A 443 10.79 -5.58 -13.43
CA ASN A 443 10.32 -6.91 -13.83
C ASN A 443 9.32 -7.50 -12.81
N LEU A 444 9.57 -7.31 -11.51
CA LEU A 444 8.63 -7.72 -10.46
C LEU A 444 7.31 -6.94 -10.56
N ALA A 445 7.35 -5.65 -10.91
CA ALA A 445 6.13 -4.89 -11.18
C ALA A 445 5.36 -5.46 -12.37
N LEU A 446 6.04 -5.81 -13.47
CA LEU A 446 5.40 -6.47 -14.62
C LEU A 446 4.73 -7.79 -14.20
N VAL A 447 5.39 -8.59 -13.37
CA VAL A 447 4.81 -9.80 -12.79
C VAL A 447 3.55 -9.50 -11.99
N TYR A 448 3.58 -8.55 -11.06
CA TYR A 448 2.39 -8.20 -10.27
C TYR A 448 1.24 -7.69 -11.14
N LEU A 449 1.53 -6.97 -12.23
CA LEU A 449 0.51 -6.58 -13.19
C LEU A 449 -0.13 -7.78 -13.89
N ARG A 450 0.66 -8.78 -14.29
CA ARG A 450 0.18 -10.04 -14.88
C ARG A 450 -0.66 -10.85 -13.89
N LEU A 451 -0.37 -10.72 -12.60
CA LEU A 451 -1.13 -11.34 -11.51
C LEU A 451 -2.34 -10.50 -11.07
N GLY A 452 -2.59 -9.34 -11.69
CA GLY A 452 -3.74 -8.49 -11.38
C GLY A 452 -3.62 -7.71 -10.06
N ASP A 453 -2.40 -7.44 -9.60
CA ASP A 453 -2.09 -6.67 -8.40
C ASP A 453 -1.46 -5.31 -8.74
N PRO A 454 -2.27 -4.30 -9.11
CA PRO A 454 -1.78 -2.98 -9.50
C PRO A 454 -1.13 -2.22 -8.33
N GLY A 455 -1.52 -2.54 -7.08
CA GLY A 455 -0.99 -1.89 -5.88
C GLY A 455 0.49 -2.22 -5.69
N ARG A 456 0.81 -3.51 -5.65
CA ARG A 456 2.21 -3.98 -5.58
C ARG A 456 2.99 -3.59 -6.84
N ALA A 457 2.37 -3.65 -8.02
CA ALA A 457 3.02 -3.19 -9.24
C ALA A 457 3.47 -1.72 -9.18
N ILE A 458 2.57 -0.81 -8.77
CA ILE A 458 2.90 0.62 -8.65
C ILE A 458 3.96 0.83 -7.57
N PHE A 459 3.88 0.13 -6.44
CA PHE A 459 4.93 0.17 -5.42
C PHE A 459 6.32 -0.13 -5.99
N HIS A 460 6.45 -1.22 -6.75
CA HIS A 460 7.72 -1.60 -7.34
C HIS A 460 8.17 -0.62 -8.44
N LEU A 461 7.27 -0.14 -9.29
CA LEU A 461 7.57 0.87 -10.30
C LEU A 461 8.02 2.21 -9.68
N GLU A 462 7.36 2.65 -8.62
CA GLU A 462 7.74 3.87 -7.90
C GLU A 462 9.12 3.75 -7.26
N ARG A 463 9.42 2.62 -6.64
CA ARG A 463 10.76 2.34 -6.09
C ARG A 463 11.81 2.25 -7.21
N ALA A 464 11.49 1.66 -8.36
CA ALA A 464 12.36 1.63 -9.53
C ALA A 464 12.63 3.06 -10.05
N ARG A 465 11.59 3.90 -10.14
CA ARG A 465 11.69 5.31 -10.54
C ARG A 465 12.58 6.13 -9.60
N MET A 466 12.53 5.87 -8.30
CA MET A 466 13.42 6.53 -7.34
C MET A 466 14.91 6.19 -7.56
N MET A 467 15.20 5.00 -8.07
CA MET A 467 16.57 4.54 -8.36
C MET A 467 17.07 4.93 -9.75
N ALA A 468 16.17 4.95 -10.73
CA ALA A 468 16.43 5.30 -12.12
C ALA A 468 15.47 6.43 -12.57
N PRO A 469 15.64 7.66 -12.05
CA PRO A 469 14.75 8.76 -12.41
C PRO A 469 14.89 9.12 -13.89
N GLY A 470 13.76 9.30 -14.57
CA GLY A 470 13.71 9.64 -16.00
C GLY A 470 13.88 8.45 -16.95
N ASP A 471 13.91 7.22 -16.44
CA ASP A 471 13.88 6.04 -17.30
C ASP A 471 12.54 5.94 -18.03
N GLU A 472 12.58 6.03 -19.36
CA GLU A 472 11.37 6.04 -20.18
C GLU A 472 10.53 4.77 -20.05
N GLY A 473 11.17 3.62 -19.81
CA GLY A 473 10.46 2.35 -19.64
C GLY A 473 9.63 2.34 -18.35
N ILE A 474 10.25 2.79 -17.25
CA ILE A 474 9.59 2.91 -15.94
C ILE A 474 8.48 3.96 -15.99
N GLU A 475 8.73 5.14 -16.57
CA GLU A 475 7.73 6.21 -16.65
C GLU A 475 6.54 5.81 -17.53
N ARG A 476 6.77 5.19 -18.69
CA ARG A 476 5.68 4.67 -19.55
C ARG A 476 4.85 3.60 -18.85
N ALA A 477 5.49 2.71 -18.11
CA ALA A 477 4.77 1.69 -17.33
C ALA A 477 3.92 2.33 -16.22
N LEU A 478 4.46 3.30 -15.47
CA LEU A 478 3.70 4.03 -14.46
C LEU A 478 2.51 4.77 -15.05
N GLU A 479 2.71 5.47 -16.17
CA GLU A 479 1.66 6.19 -16.87
C GLU A 479 0.55 5.25 -17.35
N TYR A 480 0.93 4.12 -17.96
CA TYR A 480 -0.02 3.09 -18.38
C TYR A 480 -0.83 2.53 -17.20
N VAL A 481 -0.17 2.05 -16.14
CA VAL A 481 -0.87 1.42 -15.01
C VAL A 481 -1.77 2.42 -14.29
N ARG A 482 -1.33 3.68 -14.16
CA ARG A 482 -2.18 4.72 -13.56
C ARG A 482 -3.41 5.01 -14.41
N SER A 483 -3.23 5.18 -15.72
CA SER A 483 -4.33 5.42 -16.64
C SER A 483 -5.33 4.26 -16.64
N ALA A 484 -4.83 3.03 -16.78
CA ALA A 484 -5.67 1.84 -16.90
C ALA A 484 -6.44 1.49 -15.61
N TRP A 485 -5.98 1.93 -14.44
CA TRP A 485 -6.67 1.77 -13.15
C TRP A 485 -7.35 3.05 -12.65
N GLY A 486 -7.43 4.11 -13.48
CA GLY A 486 -8.10 5.36 -13.13
C GLY A 486 -7.50 6.04 -11.89
N LEU A 487 -6.17 6.03 -11.80
CA LEU A 487 -5.37 6.69 -10.79
C LEU A 487 -4.83 8.00 -11.37
N GLU A 488 -4.94 9.10 -10.62
CA GLU A 488 -4.43 10.39 -11.05
C GLU A 488 -2.89 10.37 -11.14
N GLY A 489 -2.36 10.98 -12.20
CA GLY A 489 -0.92 11.08 -12.43
C GLY A 489 -0.26 12.05 -11.45
N ARG A 490 0.49 11.53 -10.48
CA ARG A 490 1.35 12.34 -9.60
C ARG A 490 2.80 12.36 -10.13
N ARG A 491 3.31 13.55 -10.45
CA ARG A 491 4.76 13.76 -10.67
C ARG A 491 5.46 13.79 -9.30
N SER A 492 6.52 13.00 -9.14
CA SER A 492 7.30 13.00 -7.90
C SER A 492 7.96 14.36 -7.70
N ARG A 493 7.65 15.05 -6.59
CA ARG A 493 8.29 16.32 -6.20
C ARG A 493 9.78 16.14 -5.89
N ARG A 494 10.21 14.93 -5.51
CA ARG A 494 11.58 14.63 -5.05
C ARG A 494 12.65 14.73 -6.14
N GLY A 495 12.31 14.53 -7.41
CA GLY A 495 13.28 14.66 -8.51
C GLY A 495 13.87 16.07 -8.64
N TRP A 496 13.04 17.10 -8.46
CA TRP A 496 13.47 18.50 -8.52
C TRP A 496 14.33 18.89 -7.31
N ILE A 497 14.05 18.30 -6.14
CA ILE A 497 14.80 18.54 -4.90
C ILE A 497 16.27 18.13 -5.07
N TRP A 498 16.54 16.94 -5.61
CA TRP A 498 17.92 16.49 -5.85
C TRP A 498 18.66 17.35 -6.88
N SER A 499 17.98 17.76 -7.96
CA SER A 499 18.54 18.69 -8.93
C SER A 499 18.87 20.05 -8.31
N ALA A 500 18.04 20.54 -7.40
CA ALA A 500 18.27 21.79 -6.67
C ALA A 500 19.46 21.67 -5.69
N VAL A 501 19.58 20.55 -4.96
CA VAL A 501 20.72 20.26 -4.08
C VAL A 501 22.03 20.26 -4.87
N ILE A 502 22.08 19.50 -5.98
CA ILE A 502 23.26 19.43 -6.84
C ILE A 502 23.60 20.83 -7.38
N THR A 503 22.62 21.56 -7.89
CA THR A 503 22.85 22.92 -8.44
C THR A 503 23.40 23.87 -7.37
N CYS A 504 22.82 23.89 -6.17
CA CYS A 504 23.28 24.75 -5.08
C CYS A 504 24.71 24.39 -4.62
N TYR A 505 25.05 23.10 -4.57
CA TYR A 505 26.41 22.62 -4.27
C TYR A 505 27.43 23.12 -5.31
N TRP A 506 27.13 22.99 -6.61
CA TRP A 506 28.01 23.46 -7.68
C TRP A 506 28.21 24.99 -7.64
N LEU A 507 27.12 25.75 -7.46
CA LEU A 507 27.20 27.21 -7.37
C LEU A 507 27.96 27.68 -6.12
N SER A 508 27.77 27.00 -4.98
CA SER A 508 28.54 27.25 -3.77
C SER A 508 30.04 27.06 -4.01
N CYS A 509 30.42 25.95 -4.66
CA CYS A 509 31.83 25.68 -4.97
C CYS A 509 32.41 26.70 -5.95
N ALA A 510 31.65 27.10 -6.97
CA ALA A 510 32.10 28.12 -7.92
C ALA A 510 32.35 29.48 -7.23
N ALA A 511 31.43 29.93 -6.37
CA ALA A 511 31.56 31.19 -5.62
C ALA A 511 32.78 31.17 -4.68
N LEU A 512 33.00 30.07 -3.95
CA LEU A 512 34.19 29.89 -3.11
C LEU A 512 35.49 29.90 -3.95
N GLY A 513 35.45 29.33 -5.15
CA GLY A 513 36.56 29.41 -6.10
C GLY A 513 36.90 30.85 -6.50
N VAL A 514 35.89 31.65 -6.84
CA VAL A 514 36.07 33.09 -7.15
C VAL A 514 36.68 33.83 -5.97
N TRP A 515 36.23 33.56 -4.74
CA TRP A 515 36.83 34.16 -3.54
C TRP A 515 38.30 33.77 -3.34
N ILE A 516 38.65 32.50 -3.55
CA ILE A 516 40.03 32.01 -3.42
C ILE A 516 40.97 32.73 -4.40
N TRP A 517 40.54 32.93 -5.65
CA TRP A 517 41.38 33.49 -6.70
C TRP A 517 41.44 35.02 -6.70
N PHE A 518 40.30 35.69 -6.52
CA PHE A 518 40.19 37.15 -6.64
C PHE A 518 40.19 37.88 -5.30
N GLY A 519 40.06 37.17 -4.17
CA GLY A 519 40.09 37.77 -2.83
C GLY A 519 38.90 38.67 -2.49
N ARG A 520 37.86 38.71 -3.34
CA ARG A 520 36.64 39.50 -3.12
C ARG A 520 35.75 38.88 -2.06
N ARG A 521 35.58 39.56 -0.92
CA ARG A 521 34.90 39.00 0.26
C ARG A 521 33.41 38.75 0.03
N GLU A 522 32.75 39.47 -0.89
CA GLU A 522 31.34 39.21 -1.24
C GLU A 522 31.09 37.74 -1.64
N TRP A 523 32.02 37.15 -2.40
CA TRP A 523 31.88 35.79 -2.93
C TRP A 523 32.01 34.69 -1.88
N LEU A 524 32.68 34.96 -0.75
CA LEU A 524 32.69 34.06 0.40
C LEU A 524 31.28 33.93 0.99
N TRP A 525 30.61 35.06 1.18
CA TRP A 525 29.26 35.08 1.75
C TRP A 525 28.23 34.49 0.80
N ILE A 526 28.33 34.75 -0.51
CA ILE A 526 27.49 34.10 -1.54
C ILE A 526 27.68 32.58 -1.51
N GLY A 527 28.93 32.10 -1.48
CA GLY A 527 29.23 30.68 -1.43
C GLY A 527 28.70 30.00 -0.16
N ALA A 528 28.85 30.65 1.00
CA ALA A 528 28.33 30.16 2.28
C ALA A 528 26.79 30.12 2.29
N ALA A 529 26.12 31.15 1.78
CA ALA A 529 24.65 31.20 1.68
C ALA A 529 24.10 30.10 0.78
N LEU A 530 24.72 29.85 -0.38
CA LEU A 530 24.34 28.76 -1.28
C LEU A 530 24.60 27.37 -0.68
N GLY A 531 25.67 27.23 0.11
CA GLY A 531 25.96 26.00 0.86
C GLY A 531 24.92 25.73 1.95
N LEU A 532 24.50 26.78 2.68
CA LEU A 532 23.43 26.68 3.68
C LEU A 532 22.08 26.36 3.01
N LEU A 533 21.78 26.97 1.87
CA LEU A 533 20.59 26.65 1.07
C LEU A 533 20.61 25.19 0.60
N CYS A 534 21.76 24.71 0.09
CA CYS A 534 21.95 23.31 -0.28
C CYS A 534 21.68 22.37 0.90
N LEU A 535 22.21 22.68 2.08
CA LEU A 535 21.97 21.92 3.30
C LEU A 535 20.50 21.95 3.72
N GLY A 536 19.85 23.12 3.65
CA GLY A 536 18.43 23.29 3.99
C GLY A 536 17.51 22.50 3.06
N ILE A 537 17.78 22.52 1.74
CA ILE A 537 17.02 21.73 0.76
C ILE A 537 17.25 20.24 0.99
N GLY A 538 18.50 19.81 1.22
CA GLY A 538 18.83 18.42 1.53
C GLY A 538 18.19 17.93 2.83
N LEU A 539 18.20 18.75 3.88
CA LEU A 539 17.56 18.44 5.15
C LEU A 539 16.03 18.38 5.02
N SER A 540 15.43 19.30 4.28
CA SER A 540 13.99 19.26 3.95
C SER A 540 13.61 17.98 3.20
N ALA A 541 14.46 17.52 2.28
CA ALA A 541 14.26 16.25 1.57
C ALA A 541 14.27 15.04 2.51
N LEU A 542 15.12 15.06 3.53
CA LEU A 542 15.25 14.00 4.53
C LEU A 542 14.14 14.03 5.58
N LEU A 543 13.66 15.23 5.94
CA LEU A 543 12.65 15.44 6.98
C LEU A 543 11.20 15.47 6.46
N GLY A 544 11.01 15.55 5.14
CA GLY A 544 9.70 15.56 4.50
C GLY A 544 8.84 14.34 4.85
N PRO A 545 7.51 14.41 4.66
CA PRO A 545 6.62 13.31 4.95
C PRO A 545 7.02 12.06 4.14
N GLY A 546 6.81 10.90 4.76
CA GLY A 546 6.94 9.62 4.09
C GLY A 546 5.93 9.51 2.96
N GLU A 547 6.17 8.64 2.00
CA GLU A 547 5.15 8.28 1.01
C GLU A 547 4.95 6.77 1.10
N ALA A 548 3.69 6.33 0.97
CA ALA A 548 3.34 4.92 0.89
C ALA A 548 2.36 4.68 -0.26
N VAL A 549 2.38 3.48 -0.81
CA VAL A 549 1.45 3.02 -1.85
C VAL A 549 0.43 2.12 -1.19
N VAL A 550 -0.84 2.39 -1.43
CA VAL A 550 -1.95 1.50 -1.04
C VAL A 550 -1.86 0.22 -1.86
N ILE A 551 -1.64 -0.93 -1.22
CA ILE A 551 -1.51 -2.22 -1.93
C ILE A 551 -2.83 -2.94 -2.09
N GLU A 552 -3.80 -2.69 -1.21
CA GLU A 552 -5.09 -3.37 -1.19
C GLU A 552 -6.24 -2.37 -1.01
N ARG A 553 -7.46 -2.71 -1.47
CA ARG A 553 -8.61 -1.80 -1.38
C ARG A 553 -8.91 -1.52 0.09
N THR A 554 -8.87 -0.24 0.46
CA THR A 554 -9.04 0.19 1.84
C THR A 554 -9.69 1.56 1.87
N ALA A 555 -9.74 2.19 3.04
CA ALA A 555 -10.19 3.56 3.17
C ALA A 555 -9.43 4.29 4.27
N LEU A 556 -9.34 5.61 4.13
CA LEU A 556 -8.91 6.51 5.17
C LEU A 556 -10.02 6.61 6.23
N LYS A 557 -9.71 6.32 7.49
CA LYS A 557 -10.64 6.38 8.63
C LYS A 557 -10.39 7.60 9.51
N ALA A 558 -11.43 8.10 10.17
CA ALA A 558 -11.28 9.25 11.07
C ALA A 558 -10.40 8.96 12.30
N LEU A 559 -10.47 7.72 12.83
CA LEU A 559 -9.74 7.25 13.99
C LEU A 559 -9.05 5.90 13.69
N PRO A 560 -7.99 5.53 14.44
CA PRO A 560 -7.28 4.25 14.29
C PRO A 560 -8.07 3.09 14.91
N LEU A 561 -9.32 2.90 14.46
CA LEU A 561 -10.26 1.89 14.96
C LEU A 561 -11.04 1.29 13.79
N GLU A 562 -11.34 -0.01 13.87
CA GLU A 562 -12.06 -0.68 12.77
C GLU A 562 -13.48 -0.16 12.58
N SER A 563 -14.18 0.17 13.66
CA SER A 563 -15.53 0.73 13.65
C SER A 563 -15.58 2.22 13.30
N SER A 564 -14.43 2.88 13.11
CA SER A 564 -14.38 4.31 12.81
C SER A 564 -15.06 4.64 11.47
N PRO A 565 -15.77 5.78 11.37
CA PRO A 565 -16.29 6.28 10.11
C PRO A 565 -15.20 6.36 9.03
N MET A 566 -15.58 5.95 7.83
CA MET A 566 -14.78 6.05 6.62
C MET A 566 -14.85 7.47 6.08
N LEU A 567 -13.68 8.10 5.87
CA LEU A 567 -13.56 9.44 5.29
C LEU A 567 -13.46 9.38 3.77
N VAL A 568 -12.50 8.61 3.25
CA VAL A 568 -12.19 8.57 1.81
C VAL A 568 -11.84 7.15 1.37
N PRO A 569 -12.45 6.61 0.30
CA PRO A 569 -12.05 5.32 -0.26
C PRO A 569 -10.67 5.41 -0.90
N LEU A 570 -9.81 4.43 -0.60
CA LEU A 570 -8.49 4.31 -1.17
C LEU A 570 -8.42 3.11 -2.13
N LYS A 571 -7.96 3.39 -3.36
CA LYS A 571 -7.76 2.39 -4.40
C LYS A 571 -6.32 1.84 -4.34
N PRO A 572 -6.12 0.54 -4.61
CA PRO A 572 -4.79 -0.02 -4.83
C PRO A 572 -4.02 0.81 -5.87
N GLY A 573 -2.76 1.11 -5.56
CA GLY A 573 -1.87 1.93 -6.38
C GLY A 573 -1.92 3.43 -6.07
N GLN A 574 -2.84 3.91 -5.22
CA GLN A 574 -2.80 5.29 -4.77
C GLN A 574 -1.60 5.55 -3.85
N VAL A 575 -0.91 6.66 -4.09
CA VAL A 575 0.19 7.12 -3.24
C VAL A 575 -0.36 8.11 -2.22
N ILE A 576 -0.14 7.83 -0.94
CA ILE A 576 -0.54 8.68 0.19
C ILE A 576 0.69 9.24 0.90
N GLU A 577 0.54 10.40 1.51
CA GLU A 577 1.58 10.99 2.35
C GLU A 577 1.44 10.45 3.77
N VAL A 578 2.54 10.01 4.36
CA VAL A 578 2.58 9.39 5.69
C VAL A 578 3.23 10.34 6.67
N GLU A 579 2.53 10.58 7.78
CA GLU A 579 2.95 11.50 8.83
C GLU A 579 3.45 10.75 10.07
N ASP A 580 2.73 9.72 10.50
CA ASP A 580 3.01 9.00 11.74
C ASP A 580 2.53 7.54 11.66
N GLU A 581 3.08 6.68 12.50
CA GLU A 581 2.71 5.27 12.63
C GLU A 581 2.53 4.92 14.11
N ARG A 582 1.37 4.38 14.49
CA ARG A 582 1.08 3.95 15.85
C ARG A 582 0.18 2.71 15.87
N ASN A 583 0.58 1.69 16.63
CA ASN A 583 -0.25 0.51 16.94
C ASN A 583 -0.89 -0.19 15.72
N GLY A 584 -0.14 -0.37 14.63
CA GLY A 584 -0.64 -1.00 13.40
C GLY A 584 -1.51 -0.11 12.51
N TRP A 585 -1.56 1.19 12.81
CA TRP A 585 -2.20 2.22 11.99
C TRP A 585 -1.20 3.27 11.54
N VAL A 586 -1.37 3.72 10.30
CA VAL A 586 -0.62 4.80 9.69
C VAL A 586 -1.50 6.03 9.61
N LYS A 587 -1.05 7.14 10.19
CA LYS A 587 -1.65 8.45 9.96
C LYS A 587 -1.18 8.93 8.59
N ALA A 588 -2.12 9.10 7.68
CA ALA A 588 -1.85 9.45 6.30
C ALA A 588 -2.79 10.53 5.79
N SER A 589 -2.35 11.22 4.75
CA SER A 589 -3.12 12.25 4.08
C SER A 589 -3.17 12.04 2.57
N ILE A 590 -4.31 12.41 1.99
CA ILE A 590 -4.54 12.42 0.55
C ILE A 590 -5.19 13.76 0.18
N GLY A 591 -4.46 14.61 -0.54
CA GLY A 591 -4.90 15.98 -0.81
C GLY A 591 -4.97 16.80 0.48
N SER A 592 -6.17 17.28 0.82
CA SER A 592 -6.43 18.04 2.06
C SER A 592 -7.07 17.21 3.17
N VAL A 593 -7.28 15.91 2.96
CA VAL A 593 -7.94 15.04 3.93
C VAL A 593 -6.92 14.20 4.67
N GLU A 594 -6.93 14.29 6.00
CA GLU A 594 -6.10 13.50 6.92
C GLU A 594 -6.93 12.41 7.61
N GLY A 595 -6.31 11.27 7.90
CA GLY A 595 -6.93 10.17 8.62
C GLY A 595 -5.98 9.00 8.83
N TRP A 596 -6.55 7.82 9.08
CA TRP A 596 -5.82 6.61 9.48
C TRP A 596 -6.09 5.45 8.53
N VAL A 597 -5.06 4.68 8.20
CA VAL A 597 -5.15 3.46 7.39
C VAL A 597 -4.36 2.33 8.05
N ARG A 598 -4.75 1.08 7.84
CA ARG A 598 -4.00 -0.08 8.37
C ARG A 598 -2.61 -0.17 7.74
N CYS A 599 -1.59 -0.46 8.55
CA CYS A 599 -0.22 -0.66 8.06
C CYS A 599 -0.15 -1.77 6.99
N GLU A 600 -0.91 -2.86 7.16
CA GLU A 600 -0.93 -3.99 6.23
C GLU A 600 -1.51 -3.65 4.85
N ALA A 601 -2.29 -2.57 4.75
CA ALA A 601 -2.89 -2.16 3.49
C ALA A 601 -1.98 -1.24 2.65
N VAL A 602 -0.79 -0.89 3.15
CA VAL A 602 0.12 0.07 2.51
C VAL A 602 1.58 -0.41 2.53
N GLU A 603 2.34 -0.03 1.51
CA GLU A 603 3.78 -0.29 1.41
C GLU A 603 4.57 1.01 1.30
N PHE A 604 5.60 1.17 2.13
CA PHE A 604 6.34 2.43 2.26
C PHE A 604 7.38 2.62 1.16
N LEU A 605 7.33 3.76 0.46
CA LEU A 605 8.28 4.10 -0.61
C LEU A 605 9.61 4.66 -0.08
N SER A 606 9.61 5.28 1.10
CA SER A 606 10.81 5.84 1.74
C SER A 606 10.78 5.59 3.24
N GLY A 607 11.93 5.21 3.80
CA GLY A 607 12.08 4.77 5.18
C GLY A 607 11.71 5.84 6.22
N ARG A 608 10.45 5.85 6.61
CA ARG A 608 9.95 6.41 7.87
C ARG A 608 8.70 5.64 8.31
N GLY A 609 8.82 4.31 8.33
CA GLY A 609 7.74 3.36 8.67
C GLY A 609 8.25 2.13 9.44
N ARG A 610 9.36 2.29 10.15
CA ARG A 610 9.74 1.38 11.25
C ARG A 610 10.21 2.27 12.38
N GLY A 611 9.24 2.88 13.06
CA GLY A 611 9.50 3.34 14.41
C GLY A 611 9.95 2.15 15.23
N GLU A 612 11.10 2.25 15.87
CA GLU A 612 11.51 1.35 16.94
C GLU A 612 10.45 1.43 18.04
N GLY A 613 9.50 0.51 18.01
CA GLY A 613 8.41 0.39 18.98
C GLY A 613 8.02 -1.08 19.07
N GLU A 614 8.64 -1.78 20.00
CA GLU A 614 8.32 -3.12 20.49
C GLU A 614 8.14 -4.23 19.43
N ALA A 615 9.23 -4.92 19.13
CA ALA A 615 9.17 -6.31 18.72
C ALA A 615 8.51 -7.12 19.85
N SER A 616 7.22 -7.45 19.72
CA SER A 616 6.63 -8.55 20.49
C SER A 616 7.36 -9.85 20.12
N PRO A 617 7.77 -10.67 21.10
CA PRO A 617 8.48 -11.92 20.81
C PRO A 617 7.53 -12.90 20.11
N PRO A 618 8.08 -13.84 19.30
CA PRO A 618 7.27 -14.83 18.60
C PRO A 618 6.49 -15.70 19.61
N PRO A 619 5.25 -16.11 19.26
CA PRO A 619 4.48 -17.02 20.10
C PRO A 619 5.22 -18.34 20.25
N ARG A 620 5.31 -18.83 21.49
CA ARG A 620 5.78 -20.17 21.83
C ARG A 620 4.76 -21.23 21.46
#